data_AF-A0A8U0A6Z8-F1
#
_entry.id   AF-A0A8U0A6Z8-F1
#
_cell.length_a   1.000
_cell.length_b   1.000
_cell.length_c   1.000
_cell.angle_alpha   90.00
_cell.angle_beta   90.00
_cell.angle_gamma   90.00
#
_symmetry.space_group_name_H-M   'P 1'
#
loop_
_entity.id
_entity.type
_entity.pdbx_description
1 polymer ?
#
loop_
_entity_poly.entity_id
_entity_poly.type
_entity_poly.pdbx_seq_one_letter_code
_entity_poly.pdbx_strand_id
1 'polypeptide(L)'
;MADTNGSEQSTEDGDVIVPLSVYKIVTVFSTLIAGAAVVAGFAVLDTATQQAQAPASEIDVPLALLGVAAIIAGSAVYVFSTRFRTAGMGMGNAKDDGD
;
A
#
# COMPACT_ATOMS: atom_id res chain seq x y z
N MET A 1 0.35 -40.53 12.54
CA MET A 1 -0.63 -39.45 12.69
C MET A 1 0.12 -38.23 13.18
N ALA A 2 0.34 -37.23 12.33
CA ALA A 2 0.89 -35.95 12.72
C ALA A 2 0.03 -34.89 12.03
N ASP A 3 -1.02 -34.46 12.72
CA ASP A 3 -1.81 -33.30 12.33
C ASP A 3 -1.04 -32.07 12.78
N THR A 4 -0.40 -31.38 11.84
CA THR A 4 0.07 -30.01 12.03
C THR A 4 -0.60 -29.15 10.97
N ASN A 5 -1.93 -29.08 11.07
CA ASN A 5 -2.68 -27.96 10.52
C ASN A 5 -2.60 -26.80 11.52
N GLY A 6 -1.43 -26.17 11.58
CA GLY A 6 -1.35 -24.78 12.03
C GLY A 6 -1.94 -23.92 10.93
N SER A 7 -3.25 -23.99 10.72
CA SER A 7 -3.96 -22.96 9.98
C SER A 7 -3.73 -21.67 10.75
N GLU A 8 -2.81 -20.85 10.25
CA GLU A 8 -2.66 -19.46 10.61
C GLU A 8 -4.04 -18.82 10.38
N GLN A 9 -4.88 -18.84 11.41
CA GLN A 9 -5.86 -17.80 11.61
C GLN A 9 -5.02 -16.54 11.75
N SER A 10 -4.72 -15.91 10.61
CA SER A 10 -4.32 -14.52 10.55
C SER A 10 -5.54 -13.77 11.05
N THR A 11 -5.67 -13.73 12.38
CA THR A 11 -6.70 -13.02 13.09
C THR A 11 -6.80 -11.64 12.47
N GLU A 12 -8.02 -11.13 12.42
CA GLU A 12 -8.44 -9.77 12.13
C GLU A 12 -7.77 -8.71 13.06
N ASP A 13 -6.59 -9.01 13.63
CA ASP A 13 -5.82 -8.35 14.69
C ASP A 13 -5.24 -6.99 14.29
N GLY A 14 -5.46 -6.56 13.04
CA GLY A 14 -5.02 -5.24 12.58
C GLY A 14 -6.07 -4.46 11.81
N ASP A 15 -7.33 -4.91 11.80
CA ASP A 15 -8.39 -4.19 11.10
C ASP A 15 -8.98 -3.08 11.99
N VAL A 16 -9.04 -1.87 11.45
CA VAL A 16 -9.58 -0.69 12.15
C VAL A 16 -11.00 -0.42 11.65
N ILE A 17 -11.98 -0.67 12.50
CA ILE A 17 -13.39 -0.46 12.17
C ILE A 17 -13.75 1.03 12.25
N VAL A 18 -14.20 1.60 11.13
CA VAL A 18 -14.55 3.01 10.99
C VAL A 18 -15.93 3.22 10.36
N PRO A 19 -16.58 4.38 10.57
CA PRO A 19 -17.79 4.76 9.86
C PRO A 19 -17.59 4.83 8.34
N LEU A 20 -18.66 4.58 7.56
CA LEU A 20 -18.61 4.52 6.09
C LEU A 20 -18.03 5.78 5.44
N SER A 21 -18.36 6.96 5.96
CA SER A 21 -17.83 8.23 5.46
C SER A 21 -16.31 8.33 5.63
N VAL A 22 -15.79 7.85 6.76
CA VAL A 22 -14.35 7.85 7.05
C VAL A 22 -13.63 6.86 6.14
N TYR A 23 -14.16 5.64 5.98
CA TYR A 23 -13.61 4.65 5.06
C TYR A 23 -13.44 5.23 3.64
N LYS A 24 -14.47 5.90 3.11
CA LYS A 24 -14.41 6.49 1.76
C LYS A 24 -13.35 7.57 1.65
N ILE A 25 -13.28 8.45 2.64
CA ILE A 25 -12.27 9.53 2.68
C ILE A 25 -10.88 8.90 2.70
N VAL A 26 -10.62 7.99 3.65
CA VAL A 26 -9.30 7.36 3.80
C VAL A 26 -8.91 6.64 2.51
N THR A 27 -9.78 5.82 1.94
CA THR A 27 -9.45 5.06 0.72
C THR A 27 -9.17 5.97 -0.47
N VAL A 28 -9.99 7.00 -0.70
CA VAL A 28 -9.81 7.92 -1.83
C VAL A 28 -8.54 8.73 -1.65
N PHE A 29 -8.39 9.42 -0.51
CA PHE A 29 -7.21 10.25 -0.27
C PHE A 29 -5.93 9.42 -0.22
N SER A 30 -5.95 8.23 0.38
CA SER A 30 -4.78 7.36 0.41
C SER A 30 -4.40 6.89 -0.98
N THR A 31 -5.36 6.51 -1.83
CA THR A 31 -5.06 6.10 -3.21
C THR A 31 -4.51 7.27 -4.03
N LEU A 32 -5.07 8.48 -3.85
CA LEU A 32 -4.58 9.67 -4.54
C LEU A 32 -3.16 10.06 -4.09
N ILE A 33 -2.91 10.10 -2.78
CA ILE A 33 -1.59 10.42 -2.22
C ILE A 33 -0.58 9.33 -2.59
N ALA A 34 -0.95 8.05 -2.47
CA ALA A 34 -0.09 6.94 -2.84
C ALA A 34 0.29 7.00 -4.33
N GLY A 35 -0.69 7.15 -5.21
CA GLY A 35 -0.44 7.27 -6.65
C GLY A 35 0.44 8.48 -6.98
N ALA A 36 0.15 9.65 -6.39
CA ALA A 36 0.94 10.85 -6.59
C ALA A 36 2.39 10.69 -6.08
N ALA A 37 2.57 10.12 -4.89
CA ALA A 37 3.90 9.88 -4.31
C ALA A 37 4.72 8.89 -5.13
N VAL A 38 4.10 7.82 -5.65
CA VAL A 38 4.75 6.86 -6.54
C VAL A 38 5.18 7.53 -7.84
N VAL A 39 4.29 8.29 -8.51
CA VAL A 39 4.61 8.99 -9.76
C VAL A 39 5.70 10.04 -9.54
N ALA A 40 5.61 10.84 -8.47
CA ALA A 40 6.62 11.82 -8.12
C ALA A 40 7.98 11.17 -7.80
N GLY A 41 7.98 10.07 -7.04
CA GLY A 41 9.19 9.31 -6.72
C GLY A 41 9.88 8.75 -7.95
N PHE A 42 9.10 8.23 -8.92
CA PHE A 42 9.61 7.80 -10.22
C PHE A 42 10.19 8.97 -11.02
N ALA A 43 9.53 10.13 -11.06
CA ALA A 43 10.05 11.30 -11.77
C ALA A 43 11.36 11.83 -11.16
N VAL A 44 11.47 11.81 -9.83
CA VAL A 44 12.71 12.16 -9.12
C VAL A 44 13.82 11.16 -9.44
N LEU A 45 13.52 9.86 -9.42
CA LEU A 45 14.49 8.81 -9.76
C LEU A 45 14.95 8.90 -11.22
N ASP A 46 14.04 9.23 -12.15
CA ASP A 46 14.34 9.45 -13.57
C ASP A 46 15.33 10.61 -13.75
N THR A 47 15.11 11.72 -13.02
CA THR A 47 16.00 12.88 -13.00
C THR A 47 17.38 12.52 -12.46
N ALA A 48 17.44 11.76 -11.36
CA ALA A 48 18.69 11.33 -10.74
C ALA A 48 19.53 10.40 -11.64
N THR A 49 18.87 9.66 -12.54
CA THR A 49 19.52 8.67 -13.41
C THR A 49 19.67 9.17 -14.86
N GLN A 50 19.28 10.42 -15.16
CA GLN A 50 19.15 10.96 -16.52
C GLN A 50 18.44 9.97 -17.45
N GLN A 51 17.29 9.44 -17.01
CA GLN A 51 16.52 8.44 -17.77
C GLN A 51 17.34 7.18 -18.12
N ALA A 52 18.07 6.64 -17.13
CA ALA A 52 18.92 5.45 -17.25
C ALA A 52 20.10 5.56 -18.24
N GLN A 53 20.44 6.77 -18.68
CA GLN A 53 21.54 7.02 -19.62
C GLN A 53 22.81 7.54 -18.92
N ALA A 54 22.71 7.95 -17.65
CA ALA A 54 23.86 8.43 -16.91
C ALA A 54 24.87 7.30 -16.65
N PRO A 55 26.19 7.52 -16.84
CA PRO A 55 27.20 6.64 -16.30
C PRO A 55 27.10 6.63 -14.76
N ALA A 56 27.42 5.49 -14.13
CA ALA A 56 27.23 5.29 -12.69
C ALA A 56 27.93 6.34 -11.79
N SER A 57 28.96 7.01 -12.32
CA SER A 57 29.69 8.11 -11.66
C SER A 57 28.92 9.43 -11.59
N GLU A 58 27.87 9.61 -12.38
CA GLU A 58 27.08 10.85 -12.48
C GLU A 58 25.71 10.73 -11.80
N ILE A 59 25.40 9.56 -11.23
CA ILE A 59 24.12 9.35 -10.53
C ILE A 59 24.13 10.15 -9.24
N ASP A 60 23.12 11.01 -9.07
CA ASP A 60 22.88 11.69 -7.80
C ASP A 60 22.24 10.70 -6.82
N VAL A 61 23.09 10.04 -6.02
CA VAL A 61 22.68 9.01 -5.06
C VAL A 61 21.68 9.57 -4.02
N PRO A 62 21.90 10.76 -3.41
CA PRO A 62 20.90 11.37 -2.53
C PRO A 62 19.52 11.53 -3.19
N LEU A 63 19.47 12.03 -4.43
CA LEU A 63 18.22 12.25 -5.14
C LEU A 63 17.54 10.92 -5.53
N ALA A 64 18.31 9.94 -5.97
CA ALA A 64 17.81 8.60 -6.26
C ALA A 64 17.19 7.95 -5.01
N LEU A 65 17.86 8.06 -3.85
CA LEU A 65 17.34 7.57 -2.57
C LEU A 65 16.04 8.29 -2.17
N LEU A 66 15.93 9.60 -2.42
CA LEU A 66 14.71 10.35 -2.18
C LEU A 66 13.54 9.82 -3.05
N GLY A 67 13.79 9.56 -4.33
CA GLY A 67 12.79 8.99 -5.24
C GLY A 67 12.31 7.61 -4.78
N VAL A 68 13.24 6.73 -4.39
CA VAL A 68 12.91 5.40 -3.84
C VAL A 68 12.14 5.52 -2.53
N ALA A 69 12.55 6.41 -1.62
CA ALA A 69 11.86 6.64 -0.36
C ALA A 69 10.41 7.11 -0.58
N ALA A 70 10.18 7.98 -1.58
CA ALA A 70 8.83 8.43 -1.94
C ALA A 70 7.94 7.28 -2.45
N ILE A 71 8.49 6.36 -3.26
CA ILE A 71 7.76 5.18 -3.75
C ILE A 71 7.37 4.26 -2.59
N ILE A 72 8.32 3.99 -1.67
CA ILE A 72 8.07 3.17 -0.48
C ILE A 72 7.02 3.83 0.41
N ALA A 73 7.13 5.14 0.64
CA ALA A 73 6.16 5.89 1.44
C ALA A 73 4.75 5.84 0.83
N GLY A 74 4.61 6.07 -0.48
CA GLY A 74 3.33 5.95 -1.17
C GLY A 74 2.74 4.54 -1.07
N SER A 75 3.57 3.51 -1.21
CA SER A 75 3.17 2.11 -1.05
C SER A 75 2.69 1.81 0.37
N ALA A 76 3.41 2.32 1.38
CA ALA A 76 3.02 2.17 2.78
C ALA A 76 1.68 2.84 3.09
N VAL A 77 1.41 4.01 2.52
CA VAL A 77 0.11 4.70 2.64
C VAL A 77 -1.02 3.86 2.05
N TYR A 78 -0.82 3.28 0.87
CA TYR A 78 -1.81 2.39 0.25
C TYR A 78 -2.09 1.16 1.12
N VAL A 79 -1.03 0.47 1.58
CA VAL A 79 -1.19 -0.72 2.45
C VAL A 79 -1.88 -0.36 3.76
N PHE A 80 -1.53 0.77 4.38
CA PHE A 80 -2.19 1.24 5.60
C PHE A 80 -3.69 1.50 5.37
N SER A 81 -4.06 2.05 4.21
CA SER A 81 -5.48 2.26 3.86
C SER A 81 -6.29 0.96 3.84
N THR A 82 -5.68 -0.18 3.51
CA THR A 82 -6.39 -1.46 3.44
C THR A 82 -6.78 -2.02 4.81
N ARG A 83 -6.24 -1.47 5.89
CA ARG A 83 -6.57 -1.86 7.27
C ARG A 83 -7.90 -1.30 7.75
N PHE A 84 -8.43 -0.26 7.12
CA PHE A 84 -9.71 0.31 7.50
C PHE A 84 -10.86 -0.51 6.92
N ARG A 85 -11.79 -0.96 7.77
CA ARG A 85 -13.04 -1.62 7.37
C ARG A 85 -14.24 -0.92 7.99
N THR A 86 -15.44 -1.13 7.44
CA THR A 86 -16.67 -0.67 8.06
C THR A 86 -17.32 -1.77 8.88
N ALA A 87 -18.12 -1.40 9.89
CA ALA A 87 -18.95 -2.35 10.62
C ALA A 87 -19.86 -3.09 9.64
N GLY A 88 -19.73 -4.42 9.55
CA GLY A 88 -20.44 -5.28 8.59
C GLY A 88 -19.60 -5.76 7.40
N MET A 89 -18.36 -5.28 7.22
CA MET A 89 -17.44 -5.78 6.18
C MET A 89 -16.44 -6.83 6.72
N GLY A 90 -16.31 -6.95 8.04
CA GLY A 90 -15.36 -7.84 8.74
C GLY A 90 -15.91 -9.20 9.18
N MET A 91 -17.24 -9.37 9.28
CA MET A 91 -17.84 -10.71 9.38
C MET A 91 -18.01 -11.18 7.95
N GLY A 92 -17.33 -12.27 7.57
CA GLY A 92 -17.20 -12.72 6.19
C GLY A 92 -18.45 -12.49 5.35
N ASN A 93 -18.26 -11.99 4.12
CA ASN A 93 -19.21 -12.27 3.07
C ASN A 93 -19.21 -13.80 2.88
N ALA A 94 -19.93 -14.52 3.75
CA ALA A 94 -20.58 -15.73 3.34
C ALA A 94 -21.50 -15.27 2.21
N LYS A 95 -20.97 -15.35 0.99
CA LYS A 95 -21.80 -15.77 -0.13
C LYS A 95 -22.41 -17.07 0.37
N ASP A 96 -23.62 -16.98 0.88
CA ASP A 96 -24.49 -18.13 1.00
C ASP A 96 -24.71 -18.53 -0.46
N ASP A 97 -24.07 -19.61 -0.86
CA ASP A 97 -24.29 -20.27 -2.13
C ASP A 97 -25.75 -20.74 -2.14
N GLY A 98 -26.64 -19.85 -2.57
CA GLY A 98 -28.07 -20.08 -2.69
C GLY A 98 -28.43 -20.47 -4.12
N ASP A 99 -28.55 -21.78 -4.32
CA ASP A 99 -29.20 -22.54 -5.41
C ASP A 99 -28.46 -22.67 -6.76
#